data_AF-A0A183DUR3-F1
#
_entry.id   AF-A0A183DUR3-F1
#
_cell.length_a   1.000
_cell.length_b   1.000
_cell.length_c   1.000
_cell.angle_alpha   90.00
_cell.angle_beta   90.00
_cell.angle_gamma   90.00
#
_symmetry.space_group_name_H-M   'P 1'
#
loop_
_entity.id
_entity.type
_entity.pdbx_description
1 polymer ?
#
loop_
_entity_poly.entity_id
_entity_poly.type
_entity_poly.pdbx_seq_one_letter_code
_entity_poly.pdbx_strand_id
1 'polypeptide(L)'
;MVIVWCNHCLPTYIRKNPFGGEYTVFAGLEDCLHYIKNFQFSKSDIVFLRSVLPGTTNPAFFEYLESLDCSSVTVRAAAEGSIVFPNVPLITVEGPIAVCQLLETTLLTLVNYSSLVATNALRFRSAAGSNVQLFEFGLRRAQGPNGGLSASKYCFLGALV
;
A
#
# COMPACT_ATOMS: atom_id res chain seq x y z
N MET A 1 4.11 -7.96 6.63
CA MET A 1 2.64 -7.90 6.64
C MET A 1 2.07 -9.23 6.16
N VAL A 2 0.85 -9.59 6.55
CA VAL A 2 0.17 -10.85 6.20
C VAL A 2 -1.28 -10.55 5.92
N ILE A 3 -1.86 -11.41 5.09
CA ILE A 3 -3.25 -11.37 4.71
C ILE A 3 -3.88 -12.70 5.08
N VAL A 4 -5.10 -12.63 5.60
CA VAL A 4 -5.95 -13.79 5.89
C VAL A 4 -7.23 -13.64 5.08
N TRP A 5 -7.52 -14.61 4.22
CA TRP A 5 -8.76 -14.64 3.45
C TRP A 5 -9.93 -15.06 4.34
N CYS A 6 -10.98 -14.23 4.43
CA CYS A 6 -12.23 -14.62 5.07
C CYS A 6 -13.42 -14.06 4.28
N ASN A 7 -14.24 -14.91 3.66
CA ASN A 7 -15.54 -14.57 3.06
C ASN A 7 -15.61 -13.19 2.35
N HIS A 8 -14.81 -12.99 1.28
CA HIS A 8 -14.77 -11.76 0.46
C HIS A 8 -14.09 -10.54 1.14
N CYS A 9 -13.43 -10.75 2.27
CA CYS A 9 -12.75 -9.74 3.06
C CYS A 9 -11.24 -10.06 3.14
N LEU A 10 -10.42 -9.04 2.87
CA LEU A 10 -8.95 -9.05 2.91
C LEU A 10 -8.42 -8.16 4.04
N PRO A 11 -8.43 -8.63 5.30
CA PRO A 11 -7.71 -7.97 6.38
C PRO A 11 -6.20 -8.09 6.21
N THR A 12 -5.52 -6.95 6.29
CA THR A 12 -4.07 -6.85 6.21
C THR A 12 -3.51 -6.43 7.57
N TYR A 13 -2.52 -7.17 8.08
CA TYR A 13 -1.93 -6.90 9.39
C TYR A 13 -0.42 -7.14 9.44
N ILE A 14 0.25 -6.48 10.39
CA ILE A 14 1.68 -6.63 10.62
C ILE A 14 1.92 -7.81 11.58
N ARG A 15 2.92 -8.66 11.34
CA ARG A 15 3.27 -9.78 12.26
C ARG A 15 4.19 -9.34 13.41
N LYS A 16 5.10 -8.44 13.10
CA LYS A 16 6.18 -7.99 13.98
C LYS A 16 6.39 -6.52 13.72
N ASN A 17 6.54 -5.75 14.79
CA ASN A 17 6.90 -4.35 14.66
C ASN A 17 8.28 -4.22 14.01
N PRO A 18 8.47 -3.20 13.17
CA PRO A 18 9.75 -2.97 12.52
C PRO A 18 10.79 -2.49 13.53
N PHE A 19 12.06 -2.70 13.19
CA PHE A 19 13.22 -2.23 13.96
C PHE A 19 13.31 -2.73 15.41
N GLY A 20 12.60 -3.81 15.75
CA GLY A 20 12.52 -4.32 17.12
C GLY A 20 11.77 -3.39 18.09
N GLY A 21 10.98 -2.44 17.58
CA GLY A 21 10.21 -1.50 18.39
C GLY A 21 8.89 -2.06 18.91
N GLU A 22 8.17 -1.25 19.70
CA GLU A 22 6.89 -1.61 20.30
C GLU A 22 5.67 -1.18 19.48
N TYR A 23 5.88 -0.32 18.48
CA TYR A 23 4.81 0.25 17.67
C TYR A 23 5.19 0.35 16.18
N THR A 24 4.17 0.48 15.34
CA THR A 24 4.30 0.92 13.95
C THR A 24 3.39 2.12 13.72
N VAL A 25 3.81 3.09 12.93
CA VAL A 25 2.95 4.18 12.45
C VAL A 25 2.29 3.72 11.15
N PHE A 26 0.96 3.69 11.13
CA PHE A 26 0.21 3.34 9.92
C PHE A 26 0.26 4.48 8.90
N ALA A 27 0.75 4.17 7.70
CA ALA A 27 0.84 5.11 6.59
C ALA A 27 0.73 4.39 5.24
N GLY A 28 0.39 5.14 4.19
CA GLY A 28 0.16 4.62 2.84
C GLY A 28 -1.30 4.67 2.39
N LEU A 29 -2.22 5.14 3.23
CA LEU A 29 -3.67 5.04 2.95
C LEU A 29 -4.07 5.92 1.76
N GLU A 30 -3.58 7.16 1.70
CA GLU A 30 -3.89 8.05 0.58
C GLU A 30 -3.45 7.47 -0.78
N ASP A 31 -2.22 6.95 -0.85
CA ASP A 31 -1.67 6.37 -2.08
C ASP A 31 -2.46 5.11 -2.49
N CYS A 32 -2.90 4.30 -1.51
CA CYS A 32 -3.79 3.16 -1.73
C CYS A 32 -5.14 3.58 -2.33
N LEU A 33 -5.78 4.61 -1.76
CA LEU A 33 -7.06 5.10 -2.26
C LEU A 33 -6.93 5.70 -3.66
N HIS A 34 -5.84 6.43 -3.93
CA HIS A 34 -5.55 6.95 -5.25
C HIS A 34 -5.33 5.82 -6.28
N TYR A 35 -4.65 4.75 -5.89
CA TYR A 35 -4.48 3.58 -6.76
C TYR A 35 -5.81 2.89 -7.06
N ILE A 36 -6.62 2.59 -6.03
CA ILE A 36 -7.94 1.94 -6.19
C ILE A 36 -8.86 2.77 -7.09
N LYS A 37 -8.86 4.09 -6.92
CA LYS A 37 -9.70 5.00 -7.72
C LYS A 37 -9.35 5.00 -9.22
N ASN A 38 -8.08 4.80 -9.55
CA ASN A 38 -7.57 4.89 -10.92
C ASN A 38 -7.23 3.52 -11.53
N PHE A 39 -7.55 2.42 -10.84
CA PHE A 39 -7.20 1.08 -11.28
C PHE A 39 -8.04 0.67 -12.49
N GLN A 40 -7.41 0.57 -13.66
CA GLN A 40 -8.00 0.07 -14.91
C GLN A 40 -6.92 -0.58 -15.77
N PHE A 41 -7.29 -1.61 -16.54
CA PHE A 41 -6.41 -2.17 -17.57
C PHE A 41 -6.41 -1.27 -18.81
N SER A 42 -5.23 -0.91 -19.30
CA SER A 42 -5.16 -0.21 -20.58
C SER A 42 -5.36 -1.18 -21.75
N LYS A 43 -5.78 -0.64 -22.90
CA LYS A 43 -5.91 -1.45 -24.13
C LYS A 43 -4.59 -2.14 -24.51
N SER A 44 -3.45 -1.47 -24.28
CA SER A 44 -2.13 -2.06 -24.50
C SER A 44 -1.84 -3.23 -23.56
N ASP A 45 -2.26 -3.17 -22.30
CA ASP A 45 -2.09 -4.27 -21.35
C ASP A 45 -2.88 -5.50 -21.80
N ILE A 46 -4.11 -5.30 -22.27
CA ILE A 46 -4.97 -6.40 -22.76
C ILE A 46 -4.37 -7.04 -24.02
N VAL A 47 -3.87 -6.24 -24.96
CA VAL A 47 -3.19 -6.74 -26.16
C VAL A 47 -1.95 -7.55 -25.78
N PHE A 48 -1.16 -7.07 -24.80
CA PHE A 48 0.00 -7.78 -24.29
C PHE A 48 -0.39 -9.09 -23.59
N LEU A 49 -1.40 -9.07 -22.72
CA LEU A 49 -1.87 -10.29 -22.05
C LEU A 49 -2.37 -11.34 -23.05
N ARG A 50 -3.01 -10.91 -24.15
CA ARG A 50 -3.46 -11.81 -25.21
C ARG A 50 -2.30 -12.46 -25.97
N SER A 51 -1.13 -11.81 -26.07
CA SER A 51 0.04 -12.38 -26.75
C SER A 51 0.84 -13.34 -25.88
N VAL A 52 0.80 -13.17 -24.55
CA VAL A 52 1.56 -13.99 -23.59
C VAL A 52 0.77 -15.18 -23.07
N LEU A 53 -0.54 -15.05 -22.92
CA LEU A 53 -1.40 -16.13 -22.43
C LEU A 53 -1.64 -17.21 -23.50
N PRO A 54 -1.89 -18.47 -23.10
CA PRO A 54 -2.18 -19.55 -24.04
C PRO A 54 -3.36 -19.21 -24.95
N GLY A 55 -3.28 -19.59 -26.24
CA GLY A 55 -4.37 -19.39 -27.21
C GLY A 55 -5.66 -20.14 -26.88
N THR A 56 -5.65 -21.04 -25.89
CA THR A 56 -6.82 -21.71 -25.33
C THR A 56 -7.59 -20.85 -24.30
N THR A 57 -7.10 -19.65 -23.98
CA THR A 57 -7.74 -18.74 -23.04
C THR A 57 -9.06 -18.22 -23.62
N ASN A 58 -10.13 -18.30 -22.83
CA ASN A 58 -11.46 -17.87 -23.25
C ASN A 58 -11.44 -16.36 -23.63
N PRO A 59 -11.90 -15.96 -24.83
CA PRO A 59 -11.99 -14.55 -25.24
C PRO A 59 -12.74 -13.66 -24.25
N ALA A 60 -13.78 -14.19 -23.58
CA ALA A 60 -14.58 -13.47 -22.59
C ALA A 60 -13.76 -13.03 -21.35
N PHE A 61 -12.62 -13.68 -21.08
CA PHE A 61 -11.72 -13.26 -20.01
C PHE A 61 -11.12 -11.88 -20.28
N PHE A 62 -10.79 -11.57 -21.53
CA PHE A 62 -10.22 -10.28 -21.89
C PHE A 62 -11.27 -9.16 -21.85
N GLU A 63 -12.52 -9.47 -22.21
CA GLU A 63 -13.67 -8.54 -22.06
C GLU A 63 -13.96 -8.28 -20.58
N TYR A 64 -13.83 -9.31 -19.74
CA TYR A 64 -13.91 -9.15 -18.28
C TYR A 64 -12.82 -8.22 -17.75
N LEU A 65 -11.56 -8.37 -18.19
CA LEU A 65 -10.48 -7.46 -17.78
C LEU A 65 -10.68 -6.01 -18.26
N GLU A 66 -11.27 -5.81 -19.44
CA GLU A 66 -11.56 -4.47 -19.98
C GLU A 66 -12.67 -3.75 -19.21
N SER A 67 -13.66 -4.49 -18.72
CA SER A 67 -14.79 -3.96 -17.95
C SER A 67 -14.54 -3.92 -16.44
N LEU A 68 -13.37 -4.39 -15.99
CA LEU A 68 -13.05 -4.51 -14.57
C LEU A 68 -12.80 -3.14 -13.95
N ASP A 69 -13.53 -2.85 -12.88
CA ASP A 69 -13.37 -1.64 -12.08
C ASP A 69 -13.33 -1.97 -10.57
N CYS A 70 -13.07 -0.95 -9.76
CA CYS A 70 -13.08 -1.04 -8.30
C CYS A 70 -14.35 -0.45 -7.67
N SER A 71 -15.44 -0.29 -8.42
CA SER A 71 -16.66 0.38 -7.95
C SER A 71 -17.36 -0.37 -6.81
N SER A 72 -17.25 -1.69 -6.80
CA SER A 72 -17.84 -2.59 -5.79
C SER A 72 -16.91 -2.87 -4.60
N VAL A 73 -15.74 -2.21 -4.54
CA VAL A 73 -14.75 -2.41 -3.48
C VAL A 73 -15.03 -1.46 -2.31
N THR A 74 -15.13 -2.02 -1.11
CA THR A 74 -15.23 -1.28 0.14
C THR A 74 -13.90 -1.37 0.89
N VAL A 75 -13.36 -0.22 1.31
CA VAL A 75 -12.11 -0.15 2.09
C VAL A 75 -12.41 0.38 3.48
N ARG A 76 -11.99 -0.35 4.51
CA ARG A 76 -11.96 0.10 5.91
C ARG A 76 -10.51 0.13 6.37
N ALA A 77 -10.09 1.20 7.03
CA ALA A 77 -8.70 1.31 7.49
C ALA A 77 -8.61 2.11 8.80
N ALA A 78 -7.51 1.91 9.52
CA ALA A 78 -7.10 2.82 10.58
C ALA A 78 -6.82 4.22 9.99
N ALA A 79 -6.93 5.27 10.81
CA ALA A 79 -6.57 6.61 10.36
C ALA A 79 -5.06 6.70 10.10
N GLU A 80 -4.66 7.34 9.00
CA GLU A 80 -3.25 7.56 8.67
C GLU A 80 -2.54 8.37 9.76
N GLY A 81 -1.34 7.96 10.15
CA GLY A 81 -0.61 8.48 11.31
C GLY A 81 -0.92 7.80 12.64
N SER A 82 -1.90 6.89 12.69
CA SER A 82 -2.21 6.15 13.92
C SER A 82 -1.10 5.18 14.30
N ILE A 83 -0.91 5.00 15.61
CA ILE A 83 -0.08 3.92 16.15
C ILE A 83 -0.84 2.60 16.05
N VAL A 84 -0.22 1.61 15.43
CA VAL A 84 -0.79 0.28 15.20
C VAL A 84 0.14 -0.82 15.71
N PHE A 85 -0.47 -1.96 16.05
CA PHE A 85 0.19 -3.08 16.69
C PHE A 85 0.12 -4.36 15.84
N PRO A 86 1.00 -5.34 16.12
CA PRO A 86 0.98 -6.60 15.41
C PRO A 86 -0.33 -7.37 15.61
N ASN A 87 -0.73 -8.12 14.59
CA ASN A 87 -1.92 -8.99 14.57
C ASN A 87 -3.27 -8.25 14.70
N VAL A 88 -3.28 -6.93 14.47
CA VAL A 88 -4.49 -6.11 14.36
C VAL A 88 -4.70 -5.72 12.89
N PRO A 89 -5.93 -5.84 12.34
CA PRO A 89 -6.21 -5.41 10.97
C PRO A 89 -6.02 -3.90 10.83
N LEU A 90 -5.21 -3.52 9.83
CA LEU A 90 -4.86 -2.13 9.53
C LEU A 90 -5.71 -1.57 8.40
N ILE A 91 -5.84 -2.37 7.35
CA ILE A 91 -6.67 -2.12 6.18
C ILE A 91 -7.40 -3.40 5.84
N THR A 92 -8.67 -3.26 5.51
CA THR A 92 -9.60 -4.31 5.18
C THR A 92 -10.26 -3.94 3.87
N VAL A 93 -10.09 -4.79 2.86
CA VAL A 93 -10.66 -4.61 1.52
C VAL A 93 -11.72 -5.67 1.30
N GLU A 94 -12.93 -5.25 0.96
CA GLU A 94 -14.08 -6.12 0.72
C GLU A 94 -14.63 -5.92 -0.69
N GLY A 95 -14.93 -7.01 -1.39
CA GLY A 95 -15.46 -6.94 -2.76
C GLY A 95 -15.32 -8.25 -3.53
N PRO A 96 -15.46 -8.21 -4.87
CA PRO A 96 -15.26 -9.38 -5.71
C PRO A 96 -13.84 -9.95 -5.55
N ILE A 97 -13.74 -11.28 -5.40
CA ILE A 97 -12.48 -12.00 -5.13
C ILE A 97 -11.38 -11.66 -6.14
N ALA A 98 -11.71 -11.61 -7.43
CA ALA A 98 -10.76 -11.33 -8.49
C ALA A 98 -10.17 -9.91 -8.39
N VAL A 99 -11.00 -8.91 -8.08
CA VAL A 99 -10.56 -7.52 -7.92
C VAL A 99 -9.70 -7.39 -6.66
N CYS A 100 -10.18 -7.95 -5.55
CA CYS A 100 -9.46 -7.96 -4.27
C CYS A 100 -8.07 -8.59 -4.40
N GLN A 101 -7.95 -9.71 -5.13
CA GLN A 101 -6.68 -10.40 -5.37
C GLN A 101 -5.71 -9.57 -6.23
N LEU A 102 -6.20 -8.81 -7.21
CA LEU A 102 -5.37 -7.94 -8.04
C LEU A 102 -4.83 -6.74 -7.25
N LEU A 103 -5.64 -6.18 -6.36
CA LEU A 103 -5.25 -5.03 -5.53
C LEU A 103 -4.22 -5.41 -4.45
N GLU A 104 -4.25 -6.66 -3.97
CA GLU A 104 -3.44 -7.15 -2.86
C GLU A 104 -1.96 -6.74 -2.93
N THR A 105 -1.30 -7.02 -4.05
CA THR A 105 0.16 -6.83 -4.17
C THR A 105 0.55 -5.36 -4.09
N THR A 106 -0.22 -4.49 -4.74
CA THR A 106 0.04 -3.06 -4.75
C THR A 106 -0.24 -2.44 -3.38
N LEU A 107 -1.37 -2.79 -2.76
CA LEU A 107 -1.72 -2.28 -1.43
C LEU A 107 -0.70 -2.71 -0.37
N LEU A 108 -0.23 -3.97 -0.43
CA LEU A 108 0.85 -4.43 0.43
C LEU A 108 2.11 -3.59 0.26
N THR A 109 2.49 -3.30 -0.98
CA THR A 109 3.73 -2.55 -1.27
C THR A 109 3.64 -1.12 -0.74
N LEU A 110 2.53 -0.43 -1.02
CA LEU A 110 2.30 0.95 -0.59
C LEU A 110 2.29 1.06 0.94
N VAL A 111 1.46 0.26 1.62
CA VAL A 111 1.35 0.35 3.09
C VAL A 111 2.64 -0.08 3.80
N ASN A 112 3.32 -1.14 3.33
CA ASN A 112 4.56 -1.60 3.98
C ASN A 112 5.65 -0.52 3.90
N TYR A 113 5.89 0.03 2.71
CA TYR A 113 6.94 1.02 2.53
C TYR A 113 6.67 2.28 3.36
N SER A 114 5.48 2.84 3.22
CA SER A 114 5.09 4.09 3.88
C SER A 114 5.10 3.95 5.40
N SER A 115 4.58 2.85 5.94
CA SER A 115 4.57 2.60 7.39
C SER A 115 5.99 2.39 7.95
N LEU A 116 6.90 1.75 7.20
CA LEU A 116 8.31 1.61 7.60
C LEU A 116 9.03 2.95 7.67
N VAL A 117 8.85 3.80 6.65
CA VAL A 117 9.46 5.13 6.59
C VAL A 117 8.94 6.01 7.73
N ALA A 118 7.62 6.10 7.88
CA ALA A 118 6.99 6.91 8.94
C ALA A 118 7.43 6.47 10.35
N THR A 119 7.49 5.15 10.58
CA THR A 119 7.94 4.61 11.88
C THR A 119 9.40 4.94 12.14
N ASN A 120 10.28 4.83 11.13
CA ASN A 120 11.69 5.14 11.33
C ASN A 120 11.95 6.63 11.55
N ALA A 121 11.22 7.49 10.83
CA ALA A 121 11.23 8.93 11.01
C ALA A 121 10.83 9.31 12.44
N LEU A 122 9.74 8.72 12.97
CA LEU A 122 9.32 8.95 14.35
C LEU A 122 10.35 8.47 15.38
N ARG A 123 11.07 7.37 15.10
CA ARG A 123 12.18 6.90 15.95
C ARG A 123 13.33 7.91 15.99
N PHE A 124 13.69 8.50 14.86
CA PHE A 124 14.70 9.56 14.82
C PHE A 124 14.23 10.81 15.57
N ARG A 125 12.97 11.21 15.40
CA ARG A 125 12.35 12.29 16.20
C ARG A 125 12.45 12.00 17.70
N SER A 126 12.12 10.79 18.12
CA SER A 126 12.19 10.39 19.53
C SER A 126 13.63 10.41 20.07
N ALA A 127 14.62 10.02 19.27
CA ALA A 127 16.03 10.01 19.68
C ALA A 127 16.65 11.42 19.72
N ALA A 128 16.27 12.30 18.79
CA ALA A 128 16.78 13.66 18.73
C ALA A 128 16.08 14.64 19.70
N GLY A 129 14.87 14.29 20.14
CA GLY A 129 14.03 15.15 20.98
C GLY A 129 13.25 16.21 20.19
N SER A 130 12.45 17.01 20.90
CA SER A 130 11.57 18.03 20.31
C SER A 130 12.30 19.28 19.80
N ASN A 131 13.52 19.53 20.29
CA ASN A 131 14.19 20.82 20.11
C ASN A 131 15.15 20.86 18.93
N VAL A 132 15.40 19.70 18.29
CA VAL A 132 16.30 19.57 17.15
C VAL A 132 15.48 19.48 15.87
N GLN A 133 15.77 20.31 14.86
CA GLN A 133 15.18 20.13 13.54
C GLN A 133 15.85 18.96 12.82
N LEU A 134 15.04 18.07 12.24
CA LEU A 134 15.50 16.91 11.49
C LEU A 134 15.09 17.11 10.05
N PHE A 135 16.04 17.01 9.12
CA PHE A 135 15.80 17.21 7.69
C PHE A 135 15.95 15.92 6.90
N GLU A 136 15.08 15.70 5.92
CA GLU A 136 15.13 14.57 5.00
C GLU A 136 15.87 14.94 3.70
N PHE A 137 16.99 14.28 3.40
CA PHE A 137 17.80 14.51 2.17
C PHE A 137 18.06 13.21 1.38
N GLY A 138 17.18 12.23 1.53
CA GLY A 138 17.27 10.89 0.93
C GLY A 138 16.80 10.81 -0.52
N LEU A 139 16.24 11.88 -1.10
CA LEU A 139 15.69 11.92 -2.46
C LEU A 139 16.58 11.23 -3.52
N ARG A 140 17.89 11.55 -3.53
CA ARG A 140 18.86 11.02 -4.50
C ARG A 140 19.17 9.52 -4.36
N ARG A 141 18.69 8.88 -3.29
CA ARG A 141 18.87 7.44 -3.01
C ARG A 141 17.54 6.72 -2.85
N ALA A 142 16.43 7.43 -2.95
CA ALA A 142 15.12 6.85 -2.84
C ALA A 142 14.83 5.95 -4.07
N GLN A 143 14.01 4.93 -3.84
CA GLN A 143 13.85 3.84 -4.81
C GLN A 143 12.85 4.20 -5.91
N GLY A 144 13.32 4.18 -7.16
CA GLY A 144 12.47 4.40 -8.33
C GLY A 144 12.01 5.85 -8.49
N PRO A 145 11.18 6.13 -9.50
CA PRO A 145 10.77 7.49 -9.85
C PRO A 145 9.93 8.17 -8.76
N ASN A 146 9.07 7.42 -8.07
CA ASN A 146 8.18 7.95 -7.03
C ASN A 146 8.75 7.83 -5.61
N GLY A 147 9.84 7.09 -5.41
CA GLY A 147 10.37 6.80 -4.07
C GLY A 147 10.80 8.04 -3.32
N GLY A 148 11.29 9.07 -4.04
CA GLY A 148 11.70 10.32 -3.43
C GLY A 148 10.52 11.06 -2.79
N LEU A 149 9.44 11.22 -3.55
CA LEU A 149 8.23 11.89 -3.08
C LEU A 149 7.58 11.14 -1.92
N SER A 150 7.43 9.82 -2.03
CA SER A 150 6.83 9.02 -0.97
C SER A 150 7.69 9.02 0.29
N ALA A 151 9.02 8.89 0.17
CA ALA A 151 9.93 8.99 1.31
C ALA A 151 9.78 10.31 2.06
N SER A 152 9.85 11.45 1.35
CA SER A 152 9.76 12.77 1.98
C SER A 152 8.39 12.98 2.64
N LYS A 153 7.30 12.59 1.97
CA LYS A 153 5.92 12.66 2.49
C LYS A 153 5.78 11.90 3.82
N TYR A 154 6.26 10.66 3.87
CA TYR A 154 6.10 9.82 5.07
C TYR A 154 7.11 10.12 6.17
N CYS A 155 8.28 10.69 5.83
CA CYS A 155 9.18 11.28 6.81
C CYS A 155 8.54 12.50 7.49
N PHE A 156 7.86 13.36 6.73
CA PHE A 156 7.12 14.49 7.29
C PHE A 156 6.00 14.03 8.24
N LEU A 157 5.24 12.99 7.85
CA LEU A 157 4.26 12.35 8.74
C LEU A 157 4.91 11.83 10.04
N GLY A 158 6.13 11.32 9.96
CA GLY A 158 6.96 10.90 11.11
C GLY A 158 7.67 12.04 11.85
N ALA A 159 7.26 13.30 11.65
CA ALA A 159 7.75 14.51 12.32
C ALA A 159 9.19 14.96 11.96
N LEU A 160 9.64 14.66 10.74
CA LEU A 160 10.78 15.33 10.11
C LEU A 160 10.31 16.57 9.34
N VAL A 161 11.24 17.48 9.06
CA VAL A 161 11.05 18.72 8.28
C VAL A 161 11.63 18.57 6.89
#